data_AF-A0A9X9A4B6-F1
#
_entry.id   AF-A0A9X9A4B6-F1
#
_cell.length_a   1.000
_cell.length_b   1.000
_cell.length_c   1.000
_cell.angle_alpha   90.00
_cell.angle_beta   90.00
_cell.angle_gamma   90.00
#
_symmetry.space_group_name_H-M   'P 1'
#
loop_
_entity.id
_entity.type
_entity.pdbx_description
1 polymer ?
#
loop_
_entity_poly.entity_id
_entity_poly.type
_entity_poly.pdbx_seq_one_letter_code
_entity_poly.pdbx_strand_id
1 'polypeptide(L)' 'GNMEIQDPDELIHEIAWKGIHEVEQLCLAFPEDYELLCQYIDKEASM' A
#
# COMPACT_ATOMS: atom_id res chain seq x y z
N GLY A 1 11.18 20.73 -8.83
CA GLY A 1 10.29 19.64 -9.24
C GLY A 1 9.18 19.56 -8.21
N ASN A 2 7.94 19.50 -8.64
CA ASN A 2 6.80 19.33 -7.74
C ASN A 2 6.65 17.85 -7.39
N MET A 3 6.26 17.57 -6.16
CA MET A 3 6.03 16.21 -5.68
C MET A 3 4.58 15.84 -6.03
N GLU A 4 4.36 15.50 -7.30
CA GLU A 4 3.06 15.07 -7.82
C GLU A 4 3.18 13.62 -8.28
N ILE A 5 2.14 12.83 -8.02
CA ILE A 5 2.04 11.48 -8.54
C ILE A 5 1.82 11.60 -10.05
N GLN A 6 2.78 11.14 -10.83
CA GLN A 6 2.73 11.16 -12.28
C GLN A 6 2.13 9.83 -12.75
N ASP A 7 0.92 9.88 -13.29
CA ASP A 7 0.20 8.73 -13.84
C ASP A 7 -0.10 8.98 -15.34
N PRO A 8 0.93 8.91 -16.20
CA PRO A 8 0.78 9.18 -17.63
C PRO A 8 -0.08 8.13 -18.36
N ASP A 9 -0.24 6.97 -17.74
CA ASP A 9 -1.02 5.82 -18.20
C ASP A 9 -2.41 5.74 -17.57
N GLU A 10 -2.75 6.66 -16.65
CA GLU A 10 -4.06 6.77 -15.98
C GLU A 10 -4.50 5.47 -15.26
N LEU A 11 -3.53 4.65 -14.81
CA LEU A 11 -3.80 3.36 -14.16
C LEU A 11 -3.98 3.48 -12.65
N ILE A 12 -3.75 4.66 -12.07
CA ILE A 12 -3.97 4.93 -10.66
C ILE A 12 -5.40 5.43 -10.47
N HIS A 13 -6.31 4.48 -10.26
CA HIS A 13 -7.73 4.78 -10.04
C HIS A 13 -8.01 5.42 -8.68
N GLU A 14 -7.29 5.04 -7.63
CA GLU A 14 -7.48 5.55 -6.27
C GLU A 14 -6.16 5.49 -5.49
N ILE A 15 -5.89 6.53 -4.70
CA ILE A 15 -4.81 6.56 -3.73
C ILE A 15 -5.42 6.86 -2.37
N ALA A 16 -5.29 5.92 -1.44
CA ALA A 16 -5.77 6.06 -0.08
C ALA A 16 -4.75 5.50 0.90
N TRP A 17 -4.62 6.16 2.04
CA TRP A 17 -3.95 5.59 3.19
C TRP A 17 -4.88 4.57 3.85
N LYS A 18 -4.41 3.33 3.95
CA LYS A 18 -5.16 2.21 4.53
C LYS A 18 -4.41 1.68 5.75
N GLY A 19 -5.15 1.36 6.81
CA GLY A 19 -4.59 0.68 7.97
C GLY A 19 -4.33 -0.80 7.67
N ILE A 20 -3.50 -1.46 8.48
CA ILE A 20 -3.15 -2.88 8.29
C ILE A 20 -4.38 -3.81 8.19
N HIS A 21 -5.42 -3.55 8.99
CA HIS A 21 -6.67 -4.32 8.95
C HIS A 21 -7.45 -4.11 7.64
N GLU A 22 -7.31 -2.95 6.99
CA GLU A 22 -7.89 -2.72 5.68
C GLU A 22 -7.05 -3.34 4.57
N VAL A 23 -5.72 -3.44 4.74
CA VAL A 23 -4.83 -4.16 3.81
C VAL A 23 -5.16 -5.65 3.77
N GLU A 24 -5.60 -6.24 4.88
CA GLU A 24 -6.09 -7.63 4.91
C GLU A 24 -7.37 -7.83 4.09
N GLN A 25 -8.22 -6.79 4.03
CA GLN A 25 -9.46 -6.78 3.26
C GLN A 25 -9.25 -6.35 1.80
N LEU A 26 -8.07 -5.83 1.46
CA LEU A 26 -7.73 -5.47 0.08
C LEU A 26 -7.55 -6.76 -0.73
N CYS A 27 -8.12 -6.76 -1.93
CA CYS A 27 -7.96 -7.87 -2.86
C CYS A 27 -6.56 -7.80 -3.47
N LEU A 28 -5.55 -8.27 -2.73
CA LEU A 28 -4.19 -8.40 -3.21
C LEU A 28 -4.15 -9.51 -4.26
N ALA A 29 -3.38 -9.28 -5.33
CA ALA A 29 -3.18 -10.28 -6.36
C ALA A 29 -2.48 -11.54 -5.80
N PHE A 30 -1.69 -11.36 -4.73
CA PHE A 30 -0.95 -12.43 -4.06
C PHE A 30 -1.09 -12.33 -2.54
N PRO A 31 -1.33 -13.45 -1.84
CA PRO A 31 -1.39 -13.47 -0.38
C PRO A 31 -0.02 -13.24 0.28
N GLU A 32 1.10 -13.55 -0.40
CA GLU A 32 2.45 -13.33 0.12
C GLU A 32 2.79 -11.82 0.27
N ASP A 33 2.19 -10.96 -0.57
CA ASP A 33 2.36 -9.51 -0.47
C ASP A 33 1.76 -8.96 0.84
N TYR A 34 0.70 -9.59 1.36
CA TYR A 34 0.12 -9.20 2.65
C TYR A 34 1.14 -9.39 3.78
N GLU A 35 1.79 -10.54 3.85
CA GLU A 35 2.81 -10.84 4.86
C GLU A 35 3.97 -9.85 4.78
N LEU A 36 4.38 -9.49 3.57
CA LEU A 36 5.43 -8.48 3.34
C LEU A 36 4.99 -7.11 3.87
N LEU A 37 3.81 -6.62 3.47
CA LEU A 37 3.28 -5.33 3.92
C LEU A 37 3.13 -5.28 5.44
N CYS A 38 2.67 -6.37 6.06
CA CYS A 38 2.55 -6.48 7.50
C CYS A 38 3.90 -6.37 8.20
N GLN A 39 4.93 -7.06 7.70
CA GLN A 39 6.30 -6.95 8.24
C GLN A 39 6.86 -5.54 8.15
N TYR A 40 6.60 -4.80 7.06
CA TYR A 40 7.07 -3.42 6.92
C TYR A 40 6.31 -2.45 7.83
N ILE A 41 5.00 -2.63 7.98
CA ILE A 41 4.17 -1.78 8.85
C ILE A 41 4.54 -1.98 10.33
N ASP A 42 4.72 -3.22 10.79
CA ASP A 42 5.18 -3.52 12.16
C ASP A 42 6.59 -2.97 12.45
N LYS A 43 7.45 -2.92 11.43
CA LYS A 43 8.81 -2.41 11.55
C LYS A 43 8.85 -0.90 11.81
N GLU A 44 7.91 -0.14 11.25
CA GLU A 44 7.77 1.31 11.50
C GLU A 44 7.13 1.60 12.86
N ALA A 45 6.26 0.71 13.37
CA ALA A 45 5.66 0.85 14.69
C ALA A 45 6.64 0.63 15.87
N SER A 46 7.79 -0.01 15.59
CA SER A 46 8.82 -0.32 16.59
C SER A 46 10.02 0.65 16.57
N MET A 47 10.01 1.72 15.77
CA MET A 47 11.09 2.71 15.67
C MET A 47 10.80 4.02 16.38
#